data_AF-F4RAB3-F1
#
_entry.id   AF-F4RAB3-F1
#
_cell.length_a   1.000
_cell.length_b   1.000
_cell.length_c   1.000
_cell.angle_alpha   90.00
_cell.angle_beta   90.00
_cell.angle_gamma   90.00
#
_symmetry.space_group_name_H-M   'P 1'
#
loop_
_entity.id
_entity.type
_entity.pdbx_description
1 polymer ?
#
loop_
_entity_poly.entity_id
_entity_poly.type
_entity_poly.pdbx_seq_one_letter_code
_entity_poly.pdbx_strand_id
1 'polypeptide(L)'
;MKGYSRLFLLSAYGLKWVHAEANVTVASFGHPFSIAGENARSEVEVSNELTIDAYSATTHKITVTRNHPSATADYVTAYDTSSTGLSGSWVALNKYSYRVRVDDGQSEADDMIVNLEAKYDPAQLQSKEIEISNVYLGRYNATRAGWVIDNERANVQITTPASSVSILPTETYMLLGRVSDEAQNVFIQFSSSSAGPPIGL
;
A
#
# COMPACT_ATOMS: atom_id res chain seq x y z
N MET A 1 -13.39 36.39 0.63
CA MET A 1 -14.08 35.21 0.07
C MET A 1 -14.77 34.50 1.21
N LYS A 2 -16.12 34.53 1.25
CA LYS A 2 -16.94 34.06 2.38
C LYS A 2 -17.69 32.78 2.00
N GLY A 3 -17.63 31.80 2.91
CA GLY A 3 -18.73 30.89 3.24
C GLY A 3 -18.95 29.70 2.31
N TYR A 4 -19.58 28.59 2.72
CA TYR A 4 -20.31 28.23 3.95
C TYR A 4 -20.39 26.69 4.04
N SER A 5 -20.58 26.16 5.26
CA SER A 5 -21.15 24.84 5.54
C SER A 5 -22.49 24.61 4.81
N ARG A 6 -22.86 23.34 4.56
CA ARG A 6 -24.27 22.91 4.61
C ARG A 6 -24.48 21.40 4.72
N LEU A 7 -25.24 21.06 5.76
CA LEU A 7 -26.13 19.90 5.91
C LEU A 7 -26.88 19.58 4.60
N PHE A 8 -27.06 18.29 4.30
CA PHE A 8 -27.96 17.83 3.24
C PHE A 8 -29.30 17.35 3.83
N LEU A 9 -30.37 18.05 3.45
CA LEU A 9 -31.76 17.63 3.56
C LEU A 9 -32.14 16.86 2.29
N LEU A 10 -32.85 15.74 2.45
CA LEU A 10 -33.41 14.97 1.33
C LEU A 10 -34.46 15.80 0.57
N SER A 11 -34.31 15.86 -0.75
CA SER A 11 -35.42 16.15 -1.66
C SER A 11 -35.36 15.19 -2.84
N ALA A 12 -36.52 14.63 -3.16
CA ALA A 12 -36.73 13.65 -4.20
C ALA A 12 -36.46 14.23 -5.60
N TYR A 13 -36.13 13.33 -6.54
CA TYR A 13 -35.91 13.52 -7.98
C TYR A 13 -34.46 13.83 -8.42
N GLY A 14 -33.82 12.81 -9.00
CA GLY A 14 -32.59 12.91 -9.80
C GLY A 14 -31.35 12.35 -9.12
N LEU A 15 -31.15 11.03 -9.18
CA LEU A 15 -29.89 10.38 -8.78
C LEU A 15 -28.77 10.81 -9.74
N LYS A 16 -28.03 11.87 -9.38
CA LYS A 16 -26.66 12.08 -9.83
C LYS A 16 -25.73 11.57 -8.74
N TRP A 17 -24.97 10.53 -9.08
CA TRP A 17 -23.87 10.03 -8.28
C TRP A 17 -22.78 11.11 -8.23
N VAL A 18 -22.66 11.79 -7.08
CA VAL A 18 -21.50 12.65 -6.81
C VAL A 18 -20.40 11.74 -6.27
N HIS A 19 -19.33 11.61 -7.05
CA HIS A 19 -18.10 10.97 -6.59
C HIS A 19 -17.51 11.86 -5.49
N ALA A 20 -17.43 11.34 -4.27
CA ALA A 20 -16.66 11.99 -3.21
C ALA A 20 -15.18 11.89 -3.60
N GLU A 21 -14.56 13.01 -3.95
CA GLU A 21 -13.11 13.08 -4.09
C GLU A 21 -12.50 12.86 -2.70
N ALA A 22 -11.72 11.79 -2.55
CA ALA A 22 -10.94 11.57 -1.35
C ALA A 22 -10.00 12.76 -1.17
N ASN A 23 -10.00 13.38 0.01
CA ASN A 23 -9.15 14.52 0.30
C ASN A 23 -7.71 14.01 0.54
N VAL A 24 -6.98 13.77 -0.55
CA VAL A 24 -5.61 13.24 -0.51
C VAL A 24 -4.66 14.32 0.00
N THR A 25 -3.96 14.04 1.10
CA THR A 25 -2.93 14.94 1.63
C THR A 25 -1.61 14.67 0.92
N VAL A 26 -0.93 15.70 0.42
CA VAL A 26 0.40 15.54 -0.19
C VAL A 26 1.49 15.82 0.83
N ALA A 27 2.41 14.87 1.01
CA ALA A 27 3.53 14.93 1.95
C ALA A 27 4.88 14.74 1.26
N SER A 28 5.95 15.06 1.99
CA SER A 28 7.34 14.88 1.55
C SER A 28 8.07 13.91 2.46
N PHE A 29 9.01 13.16 1.89
CA PHE A 29 9.89 12.29 2.68
C PHE A 29 10.64 13.08 3.76
N GLY A 30 10.86 12.45 4.92
CA GLY A 30 11.58 13.02 6.05
C GLY A 30 10.81 14.05 6.87
N HIS A 31 9.57 14.37 6.50
CA HIS A 31 8.74 15.33 7.21
C HIS A 31 7.51 14.64 7.82
N PRO A 32 7.20 14.94 9.09
CA PRO A 32 6.05 14.34 9.77
C PRO A 32 4.73 14.87 9.21
N PHE A 33 3.75 13.98 9.07
CA PHE A 33 2.35 14.30 8.75
C PHE A 33 1.41 13.59 9.71
N SER A 34 0.18 14.09 9.83
CA SER A 34 -0.80 13.56 10.79
C SER A 34 -1.66 12.46 10.17
N ILE A 35 -1.89 11.39 10.93
CA ILE A 35 -2.96 10.43 10.70
C ILE A 35 -4.11 10.78 11.66
N ALA A 36 -5.30 10.93 11.12
CA ALA A 36 -6.49 11.24 11.90
C ALA A 36 -6.86 10.09 12.85
N GLY A 37 -7.29 10.45 14.05
CA GLY A 37 -7.89 9.51 15.00
C GLY A 37 -9.36 9.23 14.71
N GLU A 38 -10.07 8.69 15.70
CA GLU A 38 -11.51 8.37 15.65
C GLU A 38 -11.87 7.37 14.55
N ASN A 39 -10.89 6.55 14.13
CA ASN A 39 -10.97 5.64 12.99
C ASN A 39 -11.35 6.33 11.68
N ALA A 40 -11.01 7.61 11.53
CA ALA A 40 -11.17 8.33 10.27
C ALA A 40 -10.08 7.90 9.27
N ARG A 41 -10.48 7.63 8.02
CA ARG A 41 -9.55 7.30 6.93
C ARG A 41 -8.61 8.48 6.67
N SER A 42 -7.32 8.21 6.63
CA SER A 42 -6.26 9.15 6.25
C SER A 42 -5.55 8.65 5.00
N GLU A 43 -5.70 9.35 3.88
CA GLU A 43 -5.00 9.05 2.63
C GLU A 43 -3.94 10.12 2.36
N VAL A 44 -2.67 9.71 2.29
CA VAL A 44 -1.52 10.59 2.15
C VAL A 44 -0.63 10.12 1.00
N GLU A 45 -0.41 10.98 0.00
CA GLU A 45 0.53 10.76 -1.08
C GLU A 45 1.89 11.37 -0.73
N VAL A 46 2.93 10.53 -0.65
CA VAL A 46 4.30 10.93 -0.31
C VAL A 46 5.13 11.05 -1.58
N SER A 47 5.34 12.30 -2.01
CA SER A 47 6.15 12.67 -3.19
C SER A 47 5.82 11.88 -4.46
N ASN A 48 4.54 11.58 -4.69
CA ASN A 48 3.99 10.89 -5.86
C ASN A 48 4.42 9.44 -6.10
N GLU A 49 5.25 8.86 -5.23
CA GLU A 49 5.78 7.50 -5.39
C GLU A 49 5.12 6.49 -4.46
N LEU A 50 4.58 6.99 -3.35
CA LEU A 50 4.07 6.18 -2.26
C LEU A 50 2.75 6.76 -1.78
N THR A 51 1.78 5.90 -1.52
CA THR A 51 0.52 6.26 -0.87
C THR A 51 0.43 5.53 0.47
N ILE A 52 -0.01 6.26 1.49
CA ILE A 52 -0.32 5.75 2.82
C ILE A 52 -1.83 5.85 2.98
N ASP A 53 -2.50 4.73 3.20
CA ASP A 53 -3.90 4.67 3.61
C ASP A 53 -3.97 4.11 5.02
N ALA A 54 -4.45 4.90 5.97
CA ALA A 54 -4.40 4.55 7.39
C ALA A 54 -5.72 4.85 8.12
N TYR A 55 -5.98 4.03 9.14
CA TYR A 55 -7.04 4.23 10.11
C TYR A 55 -6.41 4.11 11.50
N SER A 56 -6.73 5.04 12.41
CA SER A 56 -6.32 4.93 13.81
C SER A 56 -7.42 5.36 14.77
N ALA A 57 -7.48 4.75 15.95
CA ALA A 57 -8.36 5.21 17.02
C ALA A 57 -7.91 6.56 17.59
N THR A 58 -6.60 6.81 17.69
CA THR A 58 -6.03 8.07 18.16
C THR A 58 -5.23 8.79 17.07
N THR A 59 -5.01 10.10 17.24
CA THR A 59 -4.25 10.88 16.26
C THR A 59 -2.76 10.62 16.43
N HIS A 60 -2.09 10.19 15.37
CA HIS A 60 -0.64 9.98 15.35
C HIS A 60 0.06 10.94 14.39
N LYS A 61 1.35 11.14 14.62
CA LYS A 61 2.26 11.72 13.63
C LYS A 61 3.15 10.64 13.06
N ILE A 62 3.26 10.59 11.74
CA ILE A 62 4.09 9.64 11.03
C ILE A 62 5.09 10.39 10.15
N THR A 63 6.32 9.89 10.13
CA THR A 63 7.33 10.27 9.16
C THR A 63 7.66 9.08 8.29
N VAL A 64 7.70 9.30 6.97
CA VAL A 64 8.21 8.32 6.01
C VAL A 64 9.57 8.79 5.51
N THR A 65 10.60 7.95 5.61
CA THR A 65 11.94 8.24 5.07
C THR A 65 12.32 7.29 3.94
N ARG A 66 13.17 7.77 3.03
CA ARG A 66 13.92 6.92 2.11
C ARG A 66 15.30 6.67 2.69
N ASN A 67 15.68 5.40 2.79
CA ASN A 67 16.97 4.99 3.30
C ASN A 67 17.72 4.16 2.24
N HIS A 68 19.02 3.98 2.44
CA HIS A 68 19.72 2.94 1.70
C HIS A 68 19.10 1.57 2.05
N PRO A 69 18.91 0.65 1.08
CA PRO A 69 18.43 -0.69 1.36
C PRO A 69 19.30 -1.39 2.41
N SER A 70 18.66 -2.05 3.37
CA SER A 70 19.37 -2.78 4.44
C SER A 70 19.99 -4.10 3.97
N ALA A 71 19.54 -4.62 2.83
CA ALA A 71 20.06 -5.80 2.16
C ALA A 71 19.86 -5.69 0.63
N THR A 72 20.60 -6.48 -0.14
CA THR A 72 20.37 -6.63 -1.57
C THR A 72 19.08 -7.42 -1.84
N ALA A 73 18.61 -7.41 -3.08
CA ALA A 73 17.44 -8.19 -3.49
C ALA A 73 17.74 -9.69 -3.67
N ASP A 74 18.98 -10.15 -3.47
CA ASP A 74 19.37 -11.54 -3.74
C ASP A 74 18.80 -12.53 -2.71
N TYR A 75 18.43 -12.03 -1.53
CA TYR A 75 17.92 -12.82 -0.42
C TYR A 75 16.48 -12.45 -0.12
N VAL A 76 15.55 -13.11 -0.81
CA VAL A 76 14.10 -12.96 -0.60
C VAL A 76 13.53 -14.29 -0.12
N THR A 77 12.74 -14.25 0.93
CA THR A 77 12.06 -15.43 1.49
C THR A 77 10.58 -15.15 1.69
N ALA A 78 9.78 -16.21 1.73
CA ALA A 78 8.40 -16.13 2.15
C ALA A 78 8.27 -15.89 3.66
N TYR A 79 7.25 -15.14 4.08
CA TYR A 79 6.86 -15.05 5.48
C TYR A 79 6.41 -16.43 5.98
N ASP A 80 5.45 -17.04 5.28
CA ASP A 80 5.11 -18.45 5.45
C ASP A 80 6.06 -19.34 4.63
N THR A 81 6.88 -20.11 5.33
CA THR A 81 7.85 -21.04 4.73
C THR A 81 7.20 -22.19 3.96
N SER A 82 5.89 -22.40 4.08
CA SER A 82 5.13 -23.36 3.27
C SER A 82 4.84 -22.86 1.85
N SER A 83 4.98 -21.55 1.61
CA SER A 83 4.76 -20.93 0.30
C SER A 83 5.89 -21.27 -0.68
N THR A 84 5.56 -21.98 -1.75
CA THR A 84 6.53 -22.43 -2.79
C THR A 84 6.69 -21.44 -3.95
N GLY A 85 5.78 -20.46 -4.08
CA GLY A 85 5.70 -19.52 -5.21
C GLY A 85 6.76 -18.40 -5.23
N LEU A 86 7.62 -18.30 -4.21
CA LEU A 86 8.60 -17.21 -4.06
C LEU A 86 10.05 -17.62 -4.42
N SER A 87 10.24 -18.83 -4.95
CA SER A 87 11.52 -19.23 -5.54
C SER A 87 11.76 -18.49 -6.86
N GLY A 88 13.03 -18.17 -7.17
CA GLY A 88 13.41 -17.48 -8.40
C GLY A 88 14.50 -16.42 -8.19
N SER A 89 14.84 -15.73 -9.27
CA SER A 89 15.73 -14.56 -9.22
C SER A 89 14.92 -13.32 -8.85
N TRP A 90 15.50 -12.47 -8.01
CA TRP A 90 14.85 -11.28 -7.49
C TRP A 90 15.67 -10.04 -7.80
N VAL A 91 14.99 -8.93 -8.07
CA VAL A 91 15.64 -7.65 -8.30
C VAL A 91 14.94 -6.53 -7.53
N ALA A 92 15.72 -5.54 -7.10
CA ALA A 92 15.16 -4.30 -6.56
C ALA A 92 14.64 -3.43 -7.70
N LEU A 93 13.41 -2.94 -7.56
CA LEU A 93 12.77 -2.04 -8.53
C LEU A 93 13.08 -0.57 -8.22
N ASN A 94 13.56 -0.28 -7.01
CA ASN A 94 14.05 1.02 -6.59
C ASN A 94 15.42 0.91 -5.91
N LYS A 95 16.11 2.05 -5.77
CA LYS A 95 17.46 2.12 -5.15
C LYS A 95 17.43 2.43 -3.65
N TYR A 96 16.26 2.39 -3.03
CA TYR A 96 16.02 2.83 -1.65
C TYR A 96 14.97 1.96 -0.99
N SER A 97 15.00 1.91 0.33
CA SER A 97 13.94 1.35 1.15
C SER A 97 13.11 2.47 1.80
N TYR A 98 11.85 2.19 2.06
CA TYR A 98 10.96 3.05 2.82
C TYR A 98 10.97 2.63 4.28
N ARG A 99 11.06 3.59 5.19
CA ARG A 99 10.81 3.37 6.61
C ARG A 99 9.67 4.30 7.05
N VAL A 100 8.64 3.70 7.61
CA VAL A 100 7.50 4.43 8.19
C VAL A 100 7.73 4.45 9.70
N ARG A 101 7.69 5.62 10.34
CA ARG A 101 7.93 5.75 11.79
C ARG A 101 6.84 6.59 12.44
N VAL A 102 6.39 6.18 13.62
CA VAL A 102 5.52 7.00 14.48
C VAL A 102 6.39 7.98 15.29
N ASP A 103 6.01 9.27 15.29
CA ASP A 103 6.80 10.38 15.85
C ASP A 103 6.22 10.97 17.15
N ASP A 104 5.24 10.32 17.77
CA ASP A 104 4.55 10.82 18.97
C ASP A 104 5.14 10.29 20.29
N GLY A 105 6.28 9.60 20.21
CA GLY A 105 6.95 9.01 21.38
C GLY A 105 6.44 7.63 21.77
N GLN A 106 5.43 7.10 21.07
CA GLN A 106 5.07 5.69 21.14
C GLN A 106 5.98 4.88 20.20
N SER A 107 6.53 3.77 20.70
CA SER A 107 7.33 2.86 19.87
C SER A 107 6.47 2.05 18.90
N GLU A 108 5.20 1.84 19.25
CA GLU A 108 4.23 1.06 18.50
C GLU A 108 2.86 1.77 18.60
N ALA A 109 2.15 1.88 17.49
CA ALA A 109 0.80 2.43 17.44
C ALA A 109 -0.16 1.26 17.20
N ASP A 110 -0.44 0.51 18.27
CA ASP A 110 -1.26 -0.72 18.24
C ASP A 110 -2.72 -0.47 17.84
N ASP A 111 -3.16 0.78 17.94
CA ASP A 111 -4.48 1.25 17.55
C ASP A 111 -4.56 1.72 16.09
N MET A 112 -3.49 1.55 15.32
CA MET A 112 -3.37 2.02 13.94
C MET A 112 -3.15 0.88 12.95
N ILE A 113 -3.91 0.91 11.85
CA ILE A 113 -3.73 0.05 10.69
C ILE A 113 -3.24 0.92 9.54
N VAL A 114 -2.14 0.53 8.90
CA VAL A 114 -1.55 1.26 7.78
C VAL A 114 -1.38 0.34 6.58
N ASN A 115 -1.92 0.74 5.45
CA ASN A 115 -1.63 0.15 4.15
C ASN A 115 -0.63 1.06 3.41
N LEU A 116 0.49 0.46 3.01
CA LEU A 116 1.55 1.11 2.26
C LEU A 116 1.41 0.69 0.80
N GLU A 117 1.30 1.64 -0.11
CA GLU A 117 1.24 1.38 -1.55
C GLU A 117 2.41 2.09 -2.23
N ALA A 118 3.25 1.32 -2.93
CA ALA A 118 4.37 1.84 -3.71
C ALA A 118 4.09 1.69 -5.20
N LYS A 119 4.18 2.81 -5.92
CA LYS A 119 4.04 2.84 -7.38
C LYS A 119 5.30 2.32 -8.04
N TYR A 120 5.14 1.70 -9.20
CA TYR A 120 6.23 1.25 -10.04
C TYR A 120 6.00 1.65 -11.50
N ASP A 121 7.08 1.61 -12.29
CA ASP A 121 7.03 1.88 -13.72
C ASP A 121 6.91 0.56 -14.50
N PRO A 122 5.79 0.30 -15.20
CA PRO A 122 5.61 -0.91 -16.01
C PRO A 122 6.69 -1.10 -17.08
N ALA A 123 7.23 -0.02 -17.64
CA ALA A 123 8.29 -0.11 -18.65
C ALA A 123 9.58 -0.70 -18.05
N GLN A 124 9.87 -0.42 -16.78
CA GLN A 124 11.00 -1.02 -16.07
C GLN A 124 10.81 -2.51 -15.85
N LEU A 125 9.58 -2.96 -15.56
CA LEU A 125 9.28 -4.38 -15.41
C LEU A 125 9.52 -5.15 -16.71
N GLN A 126 9.00 -4.63 -17.83
CA GLN A 126 9.18 -5.25 -19.13
C GLN A 126 10.66 -5.37 -19.51
N SER A 127 11.47 -4.35 -19.25
CA SER A 127 12.91 -4.38 -19.51
C SER A 127 13.69 -5.40 -18.68
N LYS A 128 13.07 -5.92 -17.61
CA LYS A 128 13.66 -6.86 -16.64
C LYS A 128 13.01 -8.24 -16.68
N GLU A 129 12.10 -8.49 -17.63
CA GLU A 129 11.37 -9.76 -17.77
C GLU A 129 10.56 -10.10 -16.49
N ILE A 130 9.92 -9.09 -15.91
CA ILE A 130 9.08 -9.23 -14.71
C ILE A 130 7.62 -9.03 -15.10
N GLU A 131 6.80 -10.04 -14.81
CA GLU A 131 5.35 -9.93 -14.93
C GLU A 131 4.78 -8.95 -13.90
N ILE A 132 3.72 -8.21 -14.24
CA ILE A 132 3.15 -7.18 -13.34
C ILE A 132 2.67 -7.77 -12.01
N SER A 133 2.20 -9.01 -12.04
CA SER A 133 1.77 -9.74 -10.84
C SER A 133 2.93 -10.19 -9.93
N ASN A 134 4.18 -10.08 -10.39
CA ASN A 134 5.39 -10.49 -9.67
C ASN A 134 6.10 -9.32 -8.96
N VAL A 135 5.35 -8.28 -8.60
CA VAL A 135 5.87 -7.11 -7.86
C VAL A 135 5.38 -7.11 -6.43
N TYR A 136 6.30 -6.91 -5.47
CA TYR A 136 6.06 -7.07 -4.05
C TYR A 136 6.72 -5.98 -3.22
N LEU A 137 6.09 -5.61 -2.11
CA LEU A 137 6.75 -4.90 -1.03
C LEU A 137 7.33 -5.91 -0.03
N GLY A 138 8.66 -6.04 -0.02
CA GLY A 138 9.36 -6.89 0.94
C GLY A 138 9.66 -6.13 2.23
N ARG A 139 9.37 -6.76 3.38
CA ARG A 139 9.78 -6.27 4.69
C ARG A 139 11.20 -6.76 5.00
N TYR A 140 12.07 -5.87 5.44
CA TYR A 140 13.40 -6.27 5.89
C TYR A 140 13.30 -7.12 7.16
N ASN A 141 14.04 -8.24 7.21
CA ASN A 141 14.14 -9.06 8.40
C ASN A 141 15.61 -9.19 8.81
N ALA A 142 15.95 -8.62 9.96
CA ALA A 142 17.33 -8.60 10.47
C ALA A 142 17.87 -10.02 10.74
N THR A 143 17.04 -10.93 11.25
CA THR A 143 17.43 -12.31 11.57
C THR A 143 17.81 -13.09 10.31
N ARG A 144 17.10 -12.86 9.20
CA ARG A 144 17.37 -13.49 7.90
C ARG A 144 18.35 -12.70 7.03
N ALA A 145 18.76 -11.51 7.46
CA ALA A 145 19.60 -10.57 6.70
C ALA A 145 19.09 -10.34 5.26
N GLY A 146 17.77 -10.29 5.08
CA GLY A 146 17.14 -10.29 3.77
C GLY A 146 15.70 -9.79 3.82
N TRP A 147 15.02 -9.89 2.68
CA TRP A 147 13.65 -9.44 2.53
C TRP A 147 12.67 -10.59 2.70
N VAL A 148 11.56 -10.29 3.34
CA VAL A 148 10.47 -11.22 3.59
C VAL A 148 9.22 -10.70 2.89
N ILE A 149 8.65 -11.51 2.00
CA ILE A 149 7.37 -11.21 1.35
C ILE A 149 6.24 -11.86 2.15
N ASP A 150 5.26 -11.05 2.53
CA ASP A 150 4.04 -11.49 3.19
C ASP A 150 2.92 -11.55 2.14
N ASN A 151 2.74 -12.71 1.48
CA ASN A 151 1.75 -12.88 0.42
C ASN A 151 0.30 -12.74 0.91
N GLU A 152 0.04 -12.97 2.20
CA GLU A 152 -1.32 -12.86 2.75
C GLU A 152 -1.74 -11.39 2.91
N ARG A 153 -0.77 -10.49 3.07
CA ARG A 153 -0.98 -9.05 3.19
C ARG A 153 -0.63 -8.27 1.94
N ALA A 154 0.08 -8.88 1.00
CA ALA A 154 0.46 -8.25 -0.25
C ALA A 154 -0.73 -8.19 -1.21
N ASN A 155 -0.86 -7.06 -1.90
CA ASN A 155 -1.81 -6.86 -2.97
C ASN A 155 -1.12 -6.14 -4.13
N VAL A 156 -1.49 -6.48 -5.36
CA VAL A 156 -0.95 -5.83 -6.56
C VAL A 156 -2.11 -5.29 -7.37
N GLN A 157 -2.11 -3.99 -7.58
CA GLN A 157 -3.05 -3.34 -8.47
C GLN A 157 -2.49 -3.38 -9.90
N ILE A 158 -3.27 -3.94 -10.83
CA ILE A 158 -2.89 -4.05 -12.25
C ILE A 158 -3.41 -2.83 -13.03
N THR A 159 -4.55 -2.27 -12.61
CA THR A 159 -5.16 -1.08 -13.22
C THR A 159 -4.40 0.21 -12.89
N THR A 160 -3.77 0.22 -11.72
CA THR A 160 -2.88 1.28 -11.24
C THR A 160 -1.58 0.57 -10.89
N PRO A 161 -0.45 0.84 -11.57
CA PRO A 161 0.78 0.07 -11.41
C PRO A 161 1.41 0.32 -10.04
N ALA A 162 0.89 -0.38 -9.04
CA ALA A 162 1.23 -0.23 -7.64
C ALA A 162 1.16 -1.57 -6.90
N SER A 163 2.07 -1.75 -5.96
CA SER A 163 2.11 -2.89 -5.04
C SER A 163 1.86 -2.35 -3.64
N SER A 164 0.94 -2.98 -2.91
CA SER A 164 0.57 -2.58 -1.57
C SER A 164 0.67 -3.71 -0.56
N VAL A 165 0.86 -3.33 0.70
CA VAL A 165 0.93 -4.26 1.82
C VAL A 165 0.46 -3.57 3.09
N SER A 166 -0.30 -4.29 3.92
CA SER A 166 -0.57 -3.85 5.30
C SER A 166 0.71 -3.95 6.13
N ILE A 167 1.16 -2.83 6.67
CA ILE A 167 2.44 -2.70 7.37
C ILE A 167 2.27 -2.60 8.88
N LEU A 168 3.36 -2.90 9.58
CA LEU A 168 3.54 -2.46 10.96
C LEU A 168 4.39 -1.19 10.93
N PRO A 169 4.03 -0.14 11.70
CA PRO A 169 4.88 1.04 11.83
C PRO A 169 6.27 0.66 12.38
N THR A 170 7.28 1.47 12.06
CA THR A 170 8.72 1.32 12.36
C THR A 170 9.49 0.29 11.53
N GLU A 171 8.80 -0.54 10.77
CA GLU A 171 9.41 -1.50 9.84
C GLU A 171 9.99 -0.84 8.59
N THR A 172 10.84 -1.58 7.88
CA THR A 172 11.50 -1.14 6.64
C THR A 172 11.05 -1.98 5.46
N TYR A 173 10.64 -1.33 4.37
CA TYR A 173 10.06 -1.97 3.18
C TYR A 173 10.82 -1.60 1.91
N MET A 174 10.90 -2.50 0.94
CA MET A 174 11.50 -2.23 -0.38
C MET A 174 10.67 -2.85 -1.49
N LEU A 175 10.63 -2.18 -2.64
CA LEU A 175 9.92 -2.66 -3.81
C LEU A 175 10.80 -3.66 -4.57
N LEU A 176 10.29 -4.88 -4.71
CA LEU A 176 10.98 -6.04 -5.25
C LEU A 176 10.18 -6.61 -6.41
N GLY A 177 10.89 -7.12 -7.42
CA GLY A 177 10.31 -7.86 -8.53
C GLY A 177 10.93 -9.23 -8.66
N ARG A 178 10.10 -10.26 -8.84
CA ARG A 178 10.56 -11.61 -9.18
C ARG A 178 10.70 -11.72 -10.69
N VAL A 179 11.90 -12.08 -11.15
CA VAL A 179 12.18 -12.27 -12.59
C VAL A 179 11.55 -13.60 -13.01
N SER A 180 10.39 -13.49 -13.65
CA SER A 180 9.58 -14.58 -14.16
C SER A 180 8.42 -14.00 -14.96
N ASP A 181 8.10 -14.66 -16.07
CA ASP A 181 6.93 -14.45 -16.92
C ASP A 181 5.68 -15.19 -16.43
N GLU A 182 5.82 -16.07 -15.42
CA GLU A 182 4.70 -16.76 -14.79
C GLU A 182 4.02 -15.87 -13.75
N ALA A 183 2.71 -15.67 -13.89
CA ALA A 183 1.90 -14.97 -12.90
C ALA A 183 1.69 -15.82 -11.63
N GLN A 184 2.06 -15.30 -10.46
CA GLN A 184 1.90 -15.99 -9.16
C GLN A 184 0.94 -15.31 -8.18
N ASN A 185 0.70 -14.00 -8.29
CA ASN A 185 -0.31 -13.34 -7.47
C ASN A 185 -1.67 -13.39 -8.17
N VAL A 186 -2.51 -14.34 -7.74
CA VAL A 186 -3.91 -14.43 -8.18
C VAL A 186 -4.77 -13.49 -7.33
N PHE A 187 -5.47 -12.60 -8.01
CA PHE A 187 -6.39 -11.60 -7.49
C PHE A 187 -7.60 -12.20 -6.74
N ILE A 188 -8.01 -11.58 -5.63
CA ILE A 188 -9.39 -11.69 -5.12
C ILE A 188 -10.08 -10.36 -5.37
N GLN A 189 -10.93 -10.31 -6.41
CA GLN A 189 -11.87 -9.21 -6.57
C GLN A 189 -12.98 -9.37 -5.53
N PHE A 190 -13.11 -8.43 -4.59
CA PHE A 190 -14.41 -8.23 -3.94
C PHE A 190 -15.33 -7.53 -4.94
N SER A 191 -15.95 -8.28 -5.85
CA SER A 191 -17.12 -7.76 -6.56
C SER A 191 -18.31 -7.82 -5.60
N SER A 192 -18.85 -6.66 -5.23
CA SER A 192 -20.16 -6.58 -4.60
C SER A 192 -21.20 -7.07 -5.62
N SER A 193 -21.68 -8.30 -5.46
CA SER A 193 -22.81 -8.81 -6.23
C SER A 193 -24.10 -8.10 -5.79
N SER A 194 -24.41 -6.94 -6.38
CA SER A 194 -25.79 -6.45 -6.43
C SER A 194 -26.46 -6.95 -7.72
N ALA A 195 -26.48 -8.27 -7.92
CA ALA A 195 -27.34 -8.88 -8.92
C ALA A 195 -28.69 -9.18 -8.24
N GLY A 196 -29.62 -8.23 -8.34
CA GLY A 196 -31.01 -8.44 -7.93
C GLY A 196 -31.66 -9.56 -8.77
N PRO A 197 -32.59 -10.34 -8.21
CA PRO A 197 -33.20 -11.46 -8.93
C PRO A 197 -34.05 -10.96 -10.11
N PRO A 198 -34.08 -11.67 -11.25
CA PRO A 198 -34.92 -11.32 -12.38
C PRO A 198 -36.40 -11.54 -12.02
N ILE A 199 -37.21 -10.48 -12.14
CA ILE A 199 -38.67 -10.58 -12.10
C ILE A 199 -39.12 -11.11 -13.46
N GLY A 200 -39.56 -12.36 -13.50
CA GLY A 200 -40.25 -12.94 -14.64
C GLY A 200 -41.67 -12.38 -14.77
N LEU A 201 -42.02 -11.93 -15.97
CA LEU A 201 -43.40 -11.74 -16.45
C LEU A 201 -43.73 -12.88 -17.41
#